data_AF-A0A0G4LZZ9-F1
#
_entry.id   AF-A0A0G4LZZ9-F1
#
_cell.length_a   1.000
_cell.length_b   1.000
_cell.length_c   1.000
_cell.angle_alpha   90.00
_cell.angle_beta   90.00
_cell.angle_gamma   90.00
#
_symmetry.space_group_name_H-M   'P 1'
#
loop_
_entity.id
_entity.type
_entity.pdbx_description
1 polymer ?
#
loop_
_entity_poly.entity_id
_entity_poly.type
_entity_poly.pdbx_seq_one_letter_code
_entity_poly.pdbx_strand_id
1 'polypeptide(L)'
;MMKVTALYVYPIKGLRAIPLTTATFTRQGISHDRTFMLLKVLESGSLKRMQLSDFPACALFEQELVDDTIRVRYHVPEHEMLTALRPRVVGHFDLIRLLSEDPGRDVSAWAGVWQRIVRNLELVRSFDGLLECNSAALRKGLAEPYPNRLISEIHQ
;
A
#
# COMPACT_ATOMS: atom_id res chain seq x y z
N MET A 1 15.20 9.77 26.87
CA MET A 1 14.13 8.85 27.35
C MET A 1 13.33 8.41 26.14
N MET A 2 13.14 7.11 25.92
CA MET A 2 12.36 6.59 24.78
C MET A 2 10.86 6.76 25.07
N LYS A 3 10.08 7.23 24.08
CA LYS A 3 8.64 7.45 24.21
C LYS A 3 7.89 6.62 23.17
N VAL A 4 6.87 5.89 23.59
CA VAL A 4 5.93 5.24 22.67
C VAL A 4 5.07 6.32 22.02
N THR A 5 5.07 6.38 20.69
CA THR A 5 4.35 7.42 19.92
C THR A 5 3.04 6.92 19.32
N ALA A 6 2.88 5.60 19.16
CA ALA A 6 1.67 4.99 18.63
C ALA A 6 1.54 3.52 19.05
N LEU A 7 0.30 3.04 19.14
CA LEU A 7 -0.07 1.64 19.35
C LEU A 7 -1.03 1.21 18.26
N TYR A 8 -0.95 -0.06 17.86
CA TYR A 8 -1.79 -0.62 16.80
C TYR A 8 -2.18 -2.05 17.15
N VAL A 9 -3.39 -2.44 16.75
CA VAL A 9 -3.87 -3.83 16.82
C VAL A 9 -4.36 -4.29 15.44
N TYR A 10 -4.20 -5.57 15.15
CA TYR A 10 -4.62 -6.20 13.90
C TYR A 10 -5.56 -7.38 14.16
N PRO A 11 -6.85 -7.14 14.47
CA PRO A 11 -7.77 -8.23 14.80
C PRO A 11 -7.86 -9.31 13.72
N ILE A 12 -7.98 -8.89 12.46
CA ILE A 12 -7.84 -9.76 11.28
C ILE A 12 -6.47 -9.49 10.66
N LYS A 13 -5.62 -10.52 10.63
CA LYS A 13 -4.29 -10.44 10.01
C LYS A 13 -4.41 -10.25 8.49
N GLY A 14 -3.64 -9.32 7.95
CA GLY A 14 -3.58 -9.02 6.52
C GLY A 14 -4.38 -7.78 6.11
N LEU A 15 -5.29 -7.30 6.96
CA LEU A 15 -6.03 -6.06 6.74
C LEU A 15 -5.34 -4.86 7.45
N ARG A 16 -5.90 -3.65 7.31
CA ARG A 16 -5.34 -2.45 7.94
C ARG A 16 -5.39 -2.51 9.47
N ALA A 17 -4.40 -1.89 10.10
CA ALA A 17 -4.32 -1.78 11.56
C ALA A 17 -5.37 -0.83 12.13
N ILE A 18 -5.76 -1.06 13.38
CA ILE A 18 -6.56 -0.13 14.17
C ILE A 18 -5.61 0.64 15.10
N PRO A 19 -5.53 1.98 15.01
CA PRO A 19 -4.76 2.77 15.95
C PRO A 19 -5.40 2.72 17.34
N LEU A 20 -4.59 2.59 18.38
CA LEU A 20 -5.03 2.56 19.77
C LEU A 20 -4.44 3.73 20.54
N THR A 21 -5.25 4.33 21.41
CA THR A 21 -4.78 5.30 22.42
C THR A 21 -4.22 4.59 23.66
N THR A 22 -4.79 3.44 24.00
CA THR A 22 -4.38 2.57 25.11
C THR A 22 -4.51 1.11 24.70
N ALA A 23 -3.68 0.22 25.26
CA ALA A 23 -3.73 -1.21 24.98
C ALA A 23 -3.54 -2.03 26.25
N THR A 24 -4.32 -3.10 26.39
CA THR A 24 -4.11 -4.12 27.42
C THR A 24 -3.16 -5.18 26.89
N PHE A 25 -2.04 -5.39 27.58
CA PHE A 25 -1.10 -6.46 27.26
C PHE A 25 -1.47 -7.74 27.99
N THR A 26 -1.41 -8.85 27.24
CA THR A 26 -1.60 -10.22 27.71
C THR A 26 -0.30 -11.00 27.51
N ARG A 27 -0.27 -12.27 27.92
CA ARG A 27 0.87 -13.15 27.61
C ARG A 27 1.05 -13.39 26.11
N GLN A 28 0.02 -13.15 25.30
CA GLN A 28 -0.01 -13.35 23.86
C GLN A 28 0.23 -12.06 23.05
N GLY A 29 0.33 -10.90 23.72
CA GLY A 29 0.45 -9.59 23.08
C GLY A 29 -0.69 -8.65 23.44
N ILE A 30 -0.93 -7.63 22.61
CA ILE A 30 -2.07 -6.72 22.77
C ILE A 30 -3.38 -7.52 22.65
N SER A 31 -4.35 -7.25 23.52
CA SER A 31 -5.68 -7.87 23.45
C SER A 31 -6.27 -7.76 22.05
N HIS A 32 -6.85 -8.84 21.55
CA HIS A 32 -7.43 -8.97 20.20
C HIS A 32 -6.43 -8.88 19.04
N ASP A 33 -5.11 -8.85 19.27
CA ASP A 33 -4.17 -8.89 18.15
C ASP A 33 -4.18 -10.26 17.46
N ARG A 34 -4.32 -10.26 16.13
CA ARG A 34 -4.25 -11.43 15.25
C ARG A 34 -5.22 -12.56 15.62
N THR A 35 -6.42 -12.23 16.07
CA THR A 35 -7.46 -13.20 16.39
C THR A 35 -7.93 -14.00 15.17
N PHE A 36 -7.96 -13.38 14.00
CA PHE A 36 -8.44 -14.00 12.76
C PHE A 36 -7.43 -13.92 11.62
N MET A 37 -7.56 -14.84 10.65
CA MET A 37 -6.83 -14.86 9.39
C MET A 37 -7.79 -15.18 8.25
N LEU A 38 -7.73 -14.41 7.17
CA LEU A 38 -8.49 -14.70 5.96
C LEU A 38 -7.74 -15.69 5.07
N LEU A 39 -8.50 -16.61 4.47
CA LEU A 39 -8.00 -17.59 3.51
C LEU A 39 -8.75 -17.41 2.19
N LYS A 40 -8.01 -17.37 1.08
CA LYS A 40 -8.55 -17.42 -0.27
C LYS A 40 -8.62 -18.88 -0.70
N VAL A 41 -9.80 -19.33 -1.10
CA VAL A 41 -9.98 -20.60 -1.82
C VAL A 41 -9.49 -20.39 -3.25
N LEU A 42 -8.48 -21.15 -3.66
CA LEU A 42 -7.97 -21.18 -5.03
C LEU A 42 -8.83 -22.08 -5.91
N GLU A 43 -8.67 -21.99 -7.23
CA GLU A 43 -9.42 -22.82 -8.19
C GLU A 43 -9.19 -24.32 -7.98
N SER A 44 -8.00 -24.70 -7.50
CA SER A 44 -7.67 -26.07 -7.12
C SER A 44 -8.38 -26.55 -5.84
N GLY A 45 -9.14 -25.69 -5.16
CA GLY A 45 -9.75 -25.94 -3.86
C GLY A 45 -8.80 -25.75 -2.67
N SER A 46 -7.50 -25.50 -2.91
CA SER A 46 -6.56 -25.26 -1.82
C SER A 46 -6.72 -23.87 -1.20
N LEU A 47 -6.28 -23.73 0.06
CA LEU A 47 -6.38 -22.49 0.81
C LEU A 47 -5.05 -21.74 0.80
N LYS A 48 -5.08 -20.46 0.42
CA LYS A 48 -3.93 -19.55 0.52
C LYS A 48 -4.20 -18.46 1.54
N ARG A 49 -3.23 -18.19 2.42
CA ARG A 49 -3.32 -17.11 3.41
C ARG A 49 -3.37 -15.75 2.72
N MET A 50 -4.37 -14.94 3.06
CA MET A 50 -4.53 -13.60 2.50
C MET A 50 -3.63 -12.60 3.26
N GLN A 51 -2.35 -12.58 2.89
CA GLN A 51 -1.37 -11.63 3.39
C GLN A 51 -1.06 -10.56 2.34
N LEU A 52 -0.72 -9.34 2.77
CA LEU A 52 -0.53 -8.19 1.89
C LEU A 52 0.46 -8.42 0.74
N SER A 53 1.50 -9.23 0.94
CA SER A 53 2.48 -9.55 -0.10
C SER A 53 1.89 -10.33 -1.28
N ASP A 54 0.90 -11.18 -1.01
CA ASP A 54 0.22 -12.00 -2.03
C ASP A 54 -1.11 -11.40 -2.48
N PHE A 55 -1.75 -10.63 -1.60
CA PHE A 55 -3.09 -10.06 -1.79
C PHE A 55 -3.08 -8.58 -1.37
N PRO A 56 -2.46 -7.69 -2.17
CA PRO A 56 -2.34 -6.27 -1.81
C PRO A 56 -3.70 -5.58 -1.68
N ALA A 57 -4.75 -6.08 -2.32
CA ALA A 57 -6.13 -5.59 -2.17
C ALA A 57 -6.65 -5.69 -0.73
N CYS A 58 -6.06 -6.52 0.13
CA CYS A 58 -6.38 -6.53 1.57
C CYS A 58 -6.13 -5.17 2.25
N ALA A 59 -5.24 -4.33 1.69
CA ALA A 59 -5.02 -2.97 2.17
C ALA A 59 -6.24 -2.06 2.01
N LEU A 60 -7.20 -2.42 1.17
CA LEU A 60 -8.44 -1.65 0.96
C LEU A 60 -9.47 -1.88 2.06
N PHE A 61 -9.26 -2.86 2.94
CA PHE A 61 -10.17 -3.16 4.03
C PHE A 61 -9.68 -2.50 5.33
N GLU A 62 -10.45 -1.54 5.81
CA GLU A 62 -10.30 -0.91 7.12
C GLU A 62 -11.06 -1.71 8.17
N GLN A 63 -10.47 -1.84 9.36
CA GLN A 63 -11.08 -2.49 10.50
C GLN A 63 -11.41 -1.45 11.56
N GLU A 64 -12.48 -1.69 12.31
CA GLU A 64 -12.89 -0.90 13.47
C GLU A 64 -13.41 -1.85 14.55
N LEU A 65 -13.01 -1.63 15.81
CA LEU A 65 -13.60 -2.32 16.96
C LEU A 65 -14.75 -1.46 17.46
N VAL A 66 -15.96 -2.00 17.40
CA VAL A 66 -17.17 -1.37 17.95
C VAL A 66 -17.78 -2.35 18.93
N ASP A 67 -17.68 -2.01 20.21
CA ASP A 67 -18.00 -2.90 21.32
C ASP A 67 -17.23 -4.24 21.17
N ASP A 68 -17.91 -5.38 21.24
CA ASP A 68 -17.32 -6.71 21.07
C ASP A 68 -17.30 -7.18 19.60
N THR A 69 -17.54 -6.29 18.63
CA THR A 69 -17.62 -6.62 17.20
C THR A 69 -16.51 -5.96 16.39
N ILE A 70 -16.00 -6.70 15.40
CA ILE A 70 -15.11 -6.14 14.36
C ILE A 70 -15.96 -5.75 13.16
N ARG A 71 -15.97 -4.47 12.82
CA ARG A 71 -16.53 -3.98 11.56
C ARG A 71 -15.43 -3.84 10.53
N VAL A 72 -15.68 -4.35 9.32
CA VAL A 72 -14.73 -4.24 8.20
C VAL A 72 -15.37 -3.41 7.10
N ARG A 73 -14.72 -2.30 6.75
CA ARG A 73 -15.13 -1.40 5.66
C ARG A 73 -14.22 -1.62 4.47
N TYR A 74 -14.78 -2.01 3.33
CA TYR A 74 -14.07 -2.00 2.06
C TYR A 74 -14.09 -0.59 1.49
N HIS A 75 -12.90 -0.03 1.29
CA HIS A 75 -12.72 1.21 0.55
C HIS A 75 -12.64 0.86 -0.92
N VAL A 76 -13.71 1.14 -1.67
CA VAL A 76 -13.66 1.03 -3.12
C VAL A 76 -12.53 1.96 -3.59
N PRO A 77 -11.58 1.47 -4.41
CA PRO A 77 -10.53 2.29 -4.98
C PRO A 77 -11.09 3.22 -6.08
N GLU A 78 -12.15 3.96 -5.76
CA GLU A 78 -12.54 5.22 -6.39
C GLU A 78 -11.81 6.38 -5.72
N HIS A 79 -11.40 6.21 -4.45
CA HIS A 79 -10.47 7.09 -3.76
C HIS A 79 -9.05 6.58 -3.92
N GLU A 80 -8.30 7.23 -4.81
CA GLU A 80 -6.88 7.02 -4.90
C GLU A 80 -6.22 7.35 -3.57
N MET A 81 -5.38 6.43 -3.09
CA MET A 81 -4.60 6.56 -1.85
C MET A 81 -3.98 7.95 -1.70
N LEU A 82 -3.56 8.56 -2.81
CA LEU A 82 -3.03 9.92 -2.89
C LEU A 82 -4.04 10.99 -2.44
N THR A 83 -5.31 10.89 -2.85
CA THR A 83 -6.38 11.81 -2.47
C THR A 83 -6.73 11.69 -1.00
N ALA A 84 -6.77 10.45 -0.48
CA ALA A 84 -7.14 10.19 0.91
C ALA A 84 -6.02 10.56 1.91
N LEU A 85 -4.77 10.23 1.58
CA LEU A 85 -3.65 10.38 2.52
C LEU A 85 -2.87 11.69 2.35
N ARG A 86 -2.89 12.30 1.15
CA ARG A 86 -2.07 13.46 0.77
C ARG A 86 -0.65 13.38 1.35
N PRO A 87 0.10 12.29 1.07
CA PRO A 87 1.35 12.02 1.77
C PRO A 87 2.43 13.02 1.37
N ARG A 88 3.30 13.41 2.32
CA ARG A 88 4.44 14.30 2.03
C ARG A 88 5.43 13.70 1.02
N VAL A 89 5.57 12.37 1.00
CA VAL A 89 6.48 11.66 0.09
C VAL A 89 5.75 10.42 -0.45
N VAL A 90 5.79 10.23 -1.77
CA VAL A 90 5.32 9.03 -2.47
C VAL A 90 6.54 8.23 -2.91
N GLY A 91 6.66 7.02 -2.35
CA GLY A 91 7.77 6.13 -2.60
C GLY A 91 7.58 5.24 -3.82
N HIS A 92 8.65 4.96 -4.57
CA HIS A 92 8.70 3.88 -5.57
C HIS A 92 7.52 3.87 -6.56
N PHE A 93 7.21 5.02 -7.14
CA PHE A 93 5.94 5.27 -7.84
C PHE A 93 5.58 4.20 -8.91
N ASP A 94 6.57 3.71 -9.63
CA ASP A 94 6.46 2.71 -10.71
C ASP A 94 7.02 1.33 -10.31
N LEU A 95 6.93 0.96 -9.02
CA LEU A 95 7.43 -0.31 -8.47
C LEU A 95 6.99 -1.55 -9.27
N ILE A 96 5.86 -1.47 -9.96
CA ILE A 96 5.34 -2.52 -10.84
C ILE A 96 6.37 -2.98 -11.89
N ARG A 97 7.31 -2.12 -12.30
CA ARG A 97 8.42 -2.47 -13.20
C ARG A 97 9.26 -3.63 -12.69
N LEU A 98 9.34 -3.84 -11.38
CA LEU A 98 10.11 -4.94 -10.79
C LEU A 98 9.67 -6.32 -11.27
N LEU A 99 8.37 -6.48 -11.56
CA LEU A 99 7.77 -7.74 -11.99
C LEU A 99 7.38 -7.73 -13.48
N SER A 100 7.80 -6.71 -14.23
CA SER A 100 7.54 -6.60 -15.66
C SER A 100 8.50 -7.48 -16.45
N GLU A 101 7.99 -8.17 -17.48
CA GLU A 101 8.83 -8.91 -18.45
C GLU A 101 9.74 -7.97 -19.27
N ASP A 102 9.30 -6.72 -19.47
CA ASP A 102 10.14 -5.66 -20.05
C ASP A 102 9.98 -4.41 -19.16
N PRO A 103 10.89 -4.22 -18.18
CA PRO A 103 10.86 -3.07 -17.27
C PRO A 103 11.26 -1.72 -17.89
N GLY A 104 11.84 -1.74 -19.10
CA GLY A 104 12.33 -0.56 -19.81
C GLY A 104 11.34 0.00 -20.84
N ARG A 105 10.22 -0.70 -21.09
CA ARG A 105 9.20 -0.28 -22.05
C ARG A 105 8.70 1.13 -21.79
N ASP A 106 8.40 1.81 -22.89
CA ASP A 106 7.77 3.13 -22.86
C ASP A 106 6.28 2.99 -22.49
N VAL A 107 5.95 3.35 -21.25
CA VAL A 107 4.57 3.32 -20.74
C VAL A 107 3.71 4.47 -21.28
N SER A 108 4.30 5.50 -21.88
CA SER A 108 3.54 6.61 -22.49
C SER A 108 2.75 6.18 -23.72
N ALA A 109 3.18 5.09 -24.38
CA ALA A 109 2.45 4.46 -25.48
C ALA A 109 1.07 3.91 -25.05
N TRP A 110 0.82 3.73 -23.75
CA TRP A 110 -0.43 3.22 -23.21
C TRP A 110 -1.30 4.36 -22.68
N ALA A 111 -2.07 5.00 -23.57
CA ALA A 111 -2.83 6.23 -23.27
C ALA A 111 -3.59 6.19 -21.92
N GLY A 112 -4.32 5.10 -21.64
CA GLY A 112 -5.10 4.98 -20.40
C GLY A 112 -4.25 4.83 -19.13
N VAL A 113 -3.05 4.25 -19.22
CA VAL A 113 -2.10 4.15 -18.11
C VAL A 113 -1.37 5.48 -17.94
N TRP A 114 -0.92 6.06 -19.05
CA TRP A 114 -0.23 7.35 -19.08
C TRP A 114 -1.09 8.48 -18.48
N GLN A 115 -2.37 8.55 -18.85
CA GLN A 115 -3.32 9.52 -18.27
C GLN A 115 -3.42 9.40 -16.74
N ARG A 116 -3.43 8.16 -16.20
CA ARG A 116 -3.47 7.92 -14.75
C ARG A 116 -2.18 8.30 -14.06
N ILE A 117 -1.03 8.04 -14.70
CA ILE A 117 0.28 8.48 -14.20
C ILE A 117 0.31 10.01 -14.11
N VAL A 118 -0.01 10.71 -15.20
CA VAL A 118 -0.03 12.18 -15.25
C VAL A 118 -0.97 12.74 -14.19
N ARG A 119 -2.23 12.28 -14.14
CA ARG A 119 -3.21 12.72 -13.14
C ARG A 119 -2.72 12.49 -11.69
N ASN A 120 -2.05 11.36 -11.41
CA ASN A 120 -1.51 11.09 -10.07
C ASN A 120 -0.35 12.03 -9.72
N LEU A 121 0.51 12.37 -10.68
CA LEU A 121 1.62 13.31 -10.49
C LEU A 121 1.10 14.73 -10.27
N GLU A 122 0.09 15.15 -11.03
CA GLU A 122 -0.61 16.42 -10.83
C GLU A 122 -1.24 16.49 -9.44
N LEU A 123 -1.87 15.40 -9.00
CA LEU A 123 -2.44 15.31 -7.66
C LEU A 123 -1.36 15.43 -6.58
N VAL A 124 -0.22 14.73 -6.73
CA VAL A 124 0.93 14.85 -5.81
C VAL A 124 1.44 16.29 -5.74
N ARG A 125 1.58 16.95 -6.89
CA ARG A 125 1.97 18.36 -7.00
C ARG A 125 0.96 19.28 -6.33
N SER A 126 -0.34 19.03 -6.46
CA SER A 126 -1.41 19.88 -5.89
C SER A 126 -1.39 19.98 -4.36
N PHE A 127 -0.68 19.09 -3.68
CA PHE A 127 -0.49 19.12 -2.23
C PHE A 127 0.98 19.24 -1.79
N ASP A 128 1.86 19.72 -2.67
CA ASP A 128 3.30 19.87 -2.44
C ASP A 128 4.00 18.56 -2.02
N GLY A 129 3.49 17.42 -2.52
CA GLY A 129 4.08 16.12 -2.29
C GLY A 129 5.37 15.91 -3.09
N LEU A 130 6.28 15.10 -2.54
CA LEU A 130 7.53 14.73 -3.18
C LEU A 130 7.47 13.30 -3.73
N LEU A 131 8.21 13.03 -4.80
CA LEU A 131 8.50 11.67 -5.25
C LEU A 131 9.84 11.23 -4.68
N GLU A 132 9.89 10.03 -4.12
CA GLU A 132 11.15 9.39 -3.77
C GLU A 132 11.85 8.89 -5.03
N CYS A 133 13.12 9.26 -5.22
CA CYS A 133 14.00 8.59 -6.16
C CYS A 133 14.68 7.41 -5.47
N ASN A 134 14.18 6.20 -5.71
CA ASN A 134 14.61 5.00 -5.03
C ASN A 134 15.59 4.17 -5.88
N SER A 135 16.86 4.19 -5.49
CA SER A 135 17.96 3.46 -6.15
C SER A 135 17.99 1.95 -5.87
N ALA A 136 17.10 1.42 -5.02
CA ALA A 136 17.02 -0.03 -4.79
C ALA A 136 16.66 -0.80 -6.06
N ALA A 137 16.04 -0.15 -7.06
CA ALA A 137 15.82 -0.71 -8.39
C ALA A 137 17.13 -1.25 -9.02
N LEU A 138 18.23 -0.51 -8.89
CA LEU A 138 19.53 -0.86 -9.47
C LEU A 138 20.08 -2.16 -8.87
N ARG A 139 19.98 -2.31 -7.54
CA ARG A 139 20.38 -3.55 -6.84
C ARG A 139 19.49 -4.74 -7.20
N LYS A 140 18.28 -4.49 -7.72
CA LYS A 140 17.35 -5.51 -8.19
C LYS A 140 17.48 -5.81 -9.69
N GLY A 141 18.49 -5.24 -10.36
CA GLY A 141 18.80 -5.51 -11.77
C GLY A 141 18.09 -4.60 -12.78
N LEU A 142 17.39 -3.56 -12.33
CA LEU A 142 16.79 -2.56 -13.22
C LEU A 142 17.83 -1.53 -13.67
N ALA A 143 17.70 -1.03 -14.90
CA ALA A 143 18.61 -0.03 -15.45
C ALA A 143 18.43 1.38 -14.86
N GLU A 144 17.26 1.67 -14.27
CA GLU A 144 16.88 3.00 -13.79
C GLU A 144 16.20 2.90 -12.41
N PRO A 145 16.24 3.97 -11.58
CA PRO A 145 15.55 4.01 -10.28
C PRO A 145 14.03 3.93 -10.44
N TYR A 146 13.33 3.90 -9.30
CA TYR A 146 11.90 4.23 -9.23
C TYR A 146 11.73 5.70 -8.78
N PRO A 147 10.91 6.54 -9.42
CA PRO A 147 10.42 6.38 -10.78
C PRO A 147 11.54 6.33 -11.82
N ASN A 148 11.26 5.74 -12.99
CA ASN A 148 12.16 5.81 -14.14
C ASN A 148 12.34 7.25 -14.65
N ARG A 149 13.24 7.41 -15.62
CA ARG A 149 13.49 8.71 -16.26
C ARG A 149 12.21 9.30 -16.87
N LEU A 150 11.48 8.49 -17.64
CA LEU A 150 10.27 8.93 -18.35
C LEU A 150 9.25 9.60 -17.43
N ILE A 151 9.04 9.06 -16.21
CA ILE A 151 8.13 9.62 -15.21
C ILE A 151 8.77 10.80 -14.46
N SER A 152 10.08 10.74 -14.21
CA SER A 152 10.81 11.76 -13.45
C SER A 152 10.99 13.08 -14.22
N GLU A 153 11.09 13.01 -15.55
CA GLU A 153 11.35 14.15 -16.44
C GLU A 153 10.06 14.73 -17.05
N ILE A 154 8.88 14.35 -16.54
CA ILE A 154 7.62 14.95 -16.99
C ILE A 154 7.62 16.43 -16.61
N HIS A 155 7.80 17.29 -17.60
CA HIS A 155 7.61 18.72 -17.49
C HIS A 155 6.25 19.07 -18.09
N GLN A 156 5.27 19.38 -17.23
CA GLN A 156 4.02 20.05 -17.60
C GLN A 156 3.87 21.31 -16.75
#